data_AF-A0A6V7LYT9-F1
#
_entry.id   AF-A0A6V7LYT9-F1
#
_cell.length_a   1.000
_cell.length_b   1.000
_cell.length_c   1.000
_cell.angle_alpha   90.00
_cell.angle_beta   90.00
_cell.angle_gamma   90.00
#
_symmetry.space_group_name_H-M   'P 1'
#
loop_
_entity.id
_entity.type
_entity.pdbx_description
1 polymer ?
#
loop_
_entity_poly.entity_id
_entity_poly.type
_entity_poly.pdbx_seq_one_letter_code
_entity_poly.pdbx_strand_id
1 'polypeptide(L)' 'CPTAEDLKNFQREMLVMKAAGKHPNIVSLIGCCTSEIRPMLVVEYCSKGDLQTYLRS' A
#
# COMPACT_ATOMS: atom_id res chain seq x y z
N CYS A 1 -2.47 19.81 1.22
CA CYS A 1 -3.60 18.93 1.55
C CYS A 1 -3.84 18.00 0.37
N PRO A 2 -4.09 16.70 0.57
CA PRO A 2 -4.42 15.79 -0.52
C PRO A 2 -5.66 16.30 -1.27
N THR A 3 -5.69 16.11 -2.59
CA THR A 3 -6.84 16.42 -3.42
C THR A 3 -7.94 15.38 -3.21
N ALA A 4 -9.17 15.68 -3.65
CA ALA A 4 -10.26 14.69 -3.64
C ALA A 4 -9.92 13.46 -4.50
N GLU A 5 -9.14 13.63 -5.56
CA GLU A 5 -8.67 12.53 -6.41
C GLU A 5 -7.63 11.66 -5.70
N ASP A 6 -6.70 12.25 -4.94
CA ASP A 6 -5.73 11.51 -4.12
C ASP A 6 -6.45 10.64 -3.08
N LEU A 7 -7.46 11.20 -2.41
CA LEU A 7 -8.26 10.47 -1.42
C LEU A 7 -9.02 9.30 -2.05
N LYS A 8 -9.58 9.50 -3.26
CA LYS A 8 -10.27 8.44 -4.00
C LYS A 8 -9.31 7.33 -4.44
N ASN A 9 -8.11 7.68 -4.90
CA ASN A 9 -7.10 6.71 -5.28
C ASN A 9 -6.60 5.91 -4.07
N PHE A 10 -6.37 6.58 -2.94
CA PHE A 10 -6.02 5.94 -1.68
C PHE A 10 -7.09 4.94 -1.21
N GLN A 11 -8.37 5.33 -1.25
CA GLN A 11 -9.48 4.45 -0.91
C GLN A 11 -9.54 3.23 -1.84
N ARG A 12 -9.33 3.44 -3.15
CA ARG A 12 -9.30 2.33 -4.12
C ARG A 12 -8.17 1.36 -3.80
N GLU A 13 -6.96 1.85 -3.56
CA GLU A 13 -5.80 1.02 -3.23
C GLU A 13 -6.04 0.21 -1.97
N MET A 14 -6.56 0.84 -0.91
CA MET A 14 -6.94 0.17 0.33
C MET A 14 -7.91 -1.00 0.10
N LEU A 15 -8.96 -0.78 -0.71
CA LEU A 15 -9.94 -1.81 -1.02
C LEU A 15 -9.33 -2.97 -1.81
N VAL A 16 -8.49 -2.67 -2.79
CA VAL A 16 -7.78 -3.68 -3.59
C VAL A 16 -6.88 -4.53 -2.71
N MET A 17 -6.06 -3.92 -1.87
CA MET A 17 -5.16 -4.66 -0.97
C MET A 17 -5.93 -5.50 0.05
N LYS A 18 -7.05 -4.98 0.57
CA LYS A 18 -7.92 -5.73 1.49
C LYS A 18 -8.54 -6.95 0.80
N ALA A 19 -8.96 -6.82 -0.46
CA ALA A 19 -9.52 -7.91 -1.24
C ALA A 19 -8.48 -8.97 -1.63
N ALA A 20 -7.23 -8.56 -1.89
CA ALA A 20 -6.12 -9.48 -2.17
C ALA A 20 -5.82 -10.42 -0.98
N GLY A 21 -6.11 -9.98 0.25
CA GLY A 21 -5.92 -10.78 1.45
C GLY A 21 -4.44 -11.08 1.73
N LYS A 22 -4.18 -12.23 2.36
CA LYS A 22 -2.82 -12.71 2.64
C LYS A 22 -2.41 -13.76 1.62
N HIS A 23 -1.26 -13.57 0.98
CA HIS A 23 -0.69 -14.53 0.05
C HIS A 23 0.84 -14.43 0.08
N PRO A 24 1.61 -15.54 0.01
CA PRO A 24 3.06 -15.53 0.16
C PRO A 24 3.81 -14.68 -0.89
N ASN A 25 3.19 -14.42 -2.04
CA ASN A 25 3.80 -13.69 -3.16
C ASN A 25 3.16 -12.30 -3.39
N ILE A 26 2.37 -11.79 -2.44
CA ILE A 26 1.73 -10.46 -2.53
C ILE A 26 2.06 -9.70 -1.25
N VAL A 27 2.47 -8.45 -1.37
CA VAL A 27 2.69 -7.58 -0.21
C VAL A 27 1.34 -7.35 0.48
N SER A 28 1.21 -7.86 1.69
CA SER A 28 -0.06 -7.84 2.41
C SER A 28 -0.28 -6.50 3.13
N LEU A 29 -1.54 -6.08 3.20
CA LEU A 29 -1.98 -4.97 4.04
C LEU A 29 -1.98 -5.42 5.52
N ILE A 30 -1.31 -4.67 6.37
CA ILE A 30 -1.34 -4.84 7.84
C ILE A 30 -2.46 -3.97 8.43
N GLY A 31 -2.62 -2.75 7.93
CA GLY A 31 -3.64 -1.80 8.42
C GLY A 31 -3.67 -0.50 7.63
N CYS A 32 -4.51 0.44 8.05
CA CYS A 32 -4.59 1.76 7.44
C CYS A 32 -4.99 2.83 8.46
N CYS A 33 -4.62 4.08 8.18
CA CYS A 33 -5.13 5.27 8.86
C CYS A 33 -5.96 6.06 7.85
N THR A 34 -7.25 6.25 8.15
CA THR A 34 -8.22 6.94 7.28
C THR A 34 -8.44 8.39 7.69
N SER A 35 -7.45 9.03 8.34
CA SER A 35 -7.52 10.45 8.67
C SER A 35 -7.60 11.29 7.39
N GLU A 36 -8.56 12.21 7.33
CA GLU A 36 -8.76 13.12 6.18
C GLU A 36 -7.52 14.01 5.92
N ILE A 37 -6.72 14.25 6.96
CA ILE A 37 -5.54 15.12 6.88
C ILE A 37 -4.32 14.35 6.35
N ARG A 38 -4.20 13.07 6.72
CA ARG A 38 -3.03 12.24 6.39
C ARG A 38 -3.42 10.76 6.29
N PRO A 39 -3.96 10.33 5.13
CA PRO A 39 -4.24 8.93 4.88
C PRO A 39 -2.94 8.12 4.77
N MET A 40 -2.89 6.92 5.39
CA MET A 40 -1.71 6.04 5.36
C MET A 40 -2.10 4.58 5.21
N LEU A 41 -1.36 3.81 4.41
CA LEU A 41 -1.42 2.36 4.37
C LEU A 41 -0.21 1.79 5.11
N VAL A 42 -0.45 0.75 5.91
CA VAL A 42 0.59 0.01 6.61
C VAL A 42 0.67 -1.36 5.97
N VAL A 43 1.82 -1.67 5.37
CA VAL A 43 2.02 -2.88 4.57
C VAL A 43 3.26 -3.63 5.06
N GLU A 44 3.41 -4.88 4.64
CA GLU A 44 4.60 -5.67 4.94
C GLU A 44 5.88 -5.02 4.41
N TYR A 45 6.93 -5.04 5.23
CA TYR A 45 8.23 -4.48 4.85
C TYR A 45 9.05 -5.50 4.07
N CYS A 46 9.39 -5.16 2.82
CA CYS A 46 10.29 -5.93 1.97
C CYS A 46 11.73 -5.46 2.15
N SER A 47 12.52 -6.14 2.99
CA SER A 47 13.88 -5.73 3.37
C SER A 47 14.88 -5.61 2.21
N LYS A 48 14.60 -6.26 1.08
CA LYS A 48 15.46 -6.23 -0.12
C LYS A 48 15.03 -5.18 -1.16
N GLY A 49 14.01 -4.39 -0.87
CA GLY A 49 13.48 -3.39 -1.81
C GLY A 49 12.75 -4.00 -3.00
N ASP A 50 12.68 -3.26 -4.10
CA ASP A 50 12.03 -3.70 -5.32
C ASP A 50 12.92 -4.64 -6.14
N LEU A 51 12.27 -5.49 -6.94
CA LEU A 51 12.95 -6.53 -7.71
C LEU A 51 13.86 -5.97 -8.81
N GLN A 52 13.52 -4.83 -9.42
CA GLN A 52 14.32 -4.26 -10.50
C GLN A 52 15.67 -3.77 -9.95
N THR A 53 15.65 -3.07 -8.82
CA THR A 53 16.86 -2.61 -8.13
C THR A 53 17.69 -3.80 -7.66
N TYR A 54 17.05 -4.80 -7.03
CA TYR A 54 17.74 -5.99 -6.54
C TYR A 54 18.46 -6.80 -7.64
N LEU A 55 17.94 -6.81 -8.87
CA LEU A 55 18.56 -7.53 -9.99
C LEU A 55 19.63 -6.71 -10.72
N ARG A 56 19.67 -5.39 -10.54
CA ARG A 56 20.63 -4.49 -11.20
C ARG A 56 21.79 -4.05 -10.30
N SER A 57 21.75 -4.43 -9.02
CA SER A 57 22.82 -4.20 -8.04
C SER A 57 23.93 -5.24 -8.13
#